data_AF-A0A4Q3ZFA2-F1
#
_entry.id   AF-A0A4Q3ZFA2-F1
#
_cell.length_a   1.000
_cell.length_b   1.000
_cell.length_c   1.000
_cell.angle_alpha   90.00
_cell.angle_beta   90.00
_cell.angle_gamma   90.00
#
_symmetry.space_group_name_H-M   'P 1'
#
loop_
_entity.id
_entity.type
_entity.pdbx_description
1 polymer ?
#
loop_
_entity_poly.entity_id
_entity_poly.type
_entity_poly.pdbx_seq_one_letter_code
_entity_poly.pdbx_strand_id
1 'polypeptide(L)'
;MFDPRLHDAGPDHIAVYGFYEKLYTMIDLSAALCFVVGSVMFFFDAWQIPGTWLFLVGSVFFAARLAVRFLREFHLARLPLPGDARK
;
A
#
# COMPACT_ATOMS: atom_id res chain seq x y z
N MET A 1 9.01 -15.98 -5.57
CA MET A 1 8.09 -14.89 -5.96
C MET A 1 7.45 -14.23 -4.75
N PHE A 2 7.18 -14.95 -3.66
CA PHE A 2 7.01 -14.39 -2.33
C PHE A 2 7.91 -15.19 -1.40
N ASP A 3 9.14 -14.73 -1.17
CA ASP A 3 10.04 -15.41 -0.23
C ASP A 3 10.11 -14.57 1.05
N PRO A 4 9.46 -15.00 2.15
CA PRO A 4 9.46 -14.25 3.41
C PRO A 4 10.86 -13.98 3.95
N ARG A 5 11.83 -14.82 3.58
CA ARG A 5 13.24 -14.72 3.99
C ARG A 5 13.95 -13.52 3.41
N LEU A 6 13.37 -12.86 2.40
CA LEU A 6 13.89 -11.62 1.82
C LEU A 6 13.52 -10.39 2.63
N HIS A 7 12.57 -10.46 3.56
CA HIS A 7 12.10 -9.28 4.29
C HIS A 7 13.13 -8.78 5.33
N ASP A 8 13.91 -9.70 5.90
CA ASP A 8 14.91 -9.46 6.95
C ASP A 8 16.31 -9.94 6.55
N ALA A 9 16.52 -10.25 5.27
CA ALA A 9 17.75 -10.84 4.75
C ALA A 9 19.00 -9.99 5.02
N GLY A 10 18.85 -8.66 4.98
CA GLY A 10 19.92 -7.70 5.24
C GLY A 10 19.40 -6.29 5.52
N PRO A 11 20.27 -5.37 5.94
CA PRO A 11 19.87 -4.01 6.33
C PRO A 11 19.16 -3.25 5.20
N ASP A 12 19.59 -3.44 3.95
CA ASP A 12 18.94 -2.82 2.77
C ASP A 12 17.52 -3.35 2.53
N HIS A 13 17.30 -4.66 2.77
CA HIS A 13 15.99 -5.27 2.60
C HIS A 13 14.99 -4.79 3.67
N ILE A 14 15.46 -4.64 4.91
CA ILE A 14 14.66 -4.13 6.03
C ILE A 14 14.25 -2.67 5.78
N ALA A 15 15.17 -1.84 5.30
CA ALA A 15 14.88 -0.44 4.97
C ALA A 15 13.82 -0.31 3.86
N VAL A 16 13.97 -1.10 2.79
CA VAL A 16 13.00 -1.15 1.68
C VAL A 16 11.65 -1.67 2.17
N TYR A 17 11.62 -2.78 2.89
CA TYR A 17 10.38 -3.36 3.43
C TYR A 17 9.64 -2.36 4.33
N GLY A 18 10.34 -1.72 5.27
CA GLY A 18 9.77 -0.74 6.19
C GLY A 18 9.25 0.52 5.52
N PHE A 19 9.86 0.97 4.42
CA PHE A 19 9.32 2.07 3.61
C PHE A 19 7.98 1.70 2.98
N TYR A 20 7.90 0.53 2.34
CA TYR A 20 6.65 0.07 1.72
C TYR A 20 5.55 -0.21 2.75
N GLU A 21 5.90 -0.70 3.94
CA GLU A 21 4.95 -0.93 5.03
C GLU A 21 4.27 0.38 5.48
N LYS A 22 5.06 1.44 5.69
CA LYS A 22 4.52 2.78 5.98
C LYS A 22 3.62 3.27 4.84
N LEU A 23 4.03 3.06 3.59
CA LEU A 23 3.24 3.48 2.43
C LEU A 23 1.89 2.75 2.36
N TYR A 24 1.83 1.44 2.64
CA TYR A 24 0.55 0.73 2.74
C TYR A 24 -0.32 1.31 3.85
N THR A 25 0.21 1.49 5.06
CA THR A 25 -0.57 2.03 6.17
C THR A 25 -1.19 3.40 5.81
N MET A 26 -0.44 4.26 5.11
CA MET A 26 -0.95 5.56 4.68
C MET A 26 -2.04 5.45 3.60
N ILE A 27 -1.87 4.57 2.61
CA ILE A 27 -2.88 4.30 1.58
C ILE A 27 -4.15 3.73 2.22
N ASP A 28 -3.99 2.81 3.17
CA ASP A 28 -5.07 2.10 3.83
C ASP A 28 -5.89 3.02 4.71
N LEU A 29 -5.21 3.87 5.48
CA LEU A 29 -5.84 4.89 6.30
C LEU A 29 -6.59 5.92 5.43
N SER A 30 -5.99 6.33 4.31
CA SER A 30 -6.62 7.26 3.37
C SER A 30 -7.89 6.66 2.74
N ALA A 31 -7.81 5.41 2.28
CA ALA A 31 -8.96 4.69 1.74
C ALA A 31 -10.08 4.55 2.78
N ALA A 32 -9.74 4.13 4.00
CA ALA A 32 -10.69 3.97 5.09
C ALA A 32 -11.39 5.30 5.44
N LEU A 33 -10.64 6.39 5.54
CA LEU A 33 -11.20 7.72 5.81
C LEU A 33 -12.16 8.16 4.70
N CYS A 34 -11.76 7.99 3.44
CA CYS A 34 -12.63 8.27 2.29
C CYS A 34 -13.92 7.45 2.32
N PHE A 35 -13.86 6.16 2.64
CA PHE A 35 -15.08 5.34 2.71
C PHE A 35 -15.97 5.70 3.89
N VAL A 36 -15.41 5.93 5.07
CA VAL A 36 -16.18 6.29 6.27
C VAL A 36 -16.88 7.63 6.07
N VAL A 37 -16.13 8.66 5.66
CA VAL A 37 -16.72 9.99 5.42
C VAL A 37 -17.76 9.91 4.31
N GLY A 38 -17.49 9.20 3.21
CA GLY A 38 -18.42 9.05 2.10
C GLY A 38 -19.70 8.35 2.53
N SER A 39 -19.58 7.36 3.42
CA SER A 39 -20.72 6.63 3.98
C SER A 39 -21.61 7.55 4.81
N VAL A 40 -21.00 8.45 5.60
CA VAL A 40 -21.74 9.46 6.35
C VAL A 40 -22.46 10.44 5.40
N MET A 41 -21.82 10.83 4.29
CA MET A 41 -22.40 11.74 3.32
C MET A 41 -23.64 11.17 2.63
N PHE A 42 -23.73 9.84 2.46
CA PHE A 42 -24.90 9.19 1.88
C PHE A 42 -26.18 9.26 2.72
N PHE A 43 -26.10 9.67 4.00
CA PHE A 43 -27.30 9.92 4.81
C PHE A 43 -28.06 11.20 4.42
N PHE A 44 -27.48 12.06 3.58
CA PHE A 44 -28.09 13.32 3.18
C PHE A 44 -28.16 13.41 1.66
N ASP A 45 -29.37 13.59 1.10
CA ASP A 45 -29.58 13.62 -0.37
C ASP A 45 -28.69 14.67 -1.08
N ALA A 46 -28.53 15.85 -0.46
CA ALA A 46 -27.69 16.91 -1.01
C ALA A 46 -26.20 16.54 -1.13
N TRP A 47 -25.73 15.53 -0.40
CA TRP A 47 -24.31 15.17 -0.27
C TRP A 47 -23.95 13.85 -0.97
N GLN A 48 -24.90 13.21 -1.66
CA GLN A 48 -24.67 11.93 -2.34
C GLN A 48 -23.66 12.02 -3.48
N ILE A 49 -23.68 13.09 -4.27
CA ILE A 49 -22.71 13.30 -5.36
C ILE A 49 -21.28 13.40 -4.80
N PRO A 50 -20.95 14.30 -3.84
CA PRO A 50 -19.61 14.33 -3.29
C PRO A 50 -19.25 13.05 -2.50
N GLY A 51 -20.22 12.38 -1.86
CA GLY A 51 -20.02 11.08 -1.22
C GLY A 51 -19.60 9.98 -2.21
N THR A 52 -20.20 9.97 -3.41
CA THR A 52 -19.86 9.05 -4.50
C THR A 52 -18.42 9.26 -4.97
N TRP A 53 -17.97 10.50 -5.12
CA TRP A 53 -16.58 10.80 -5.45
C TRP A 53 -15.61 10.33 -4.35
N LEU A 54 -15.98 10.48 -3.08
CA LEU A 54 -15.16 9.98 -1.98
C LEU A 54 -15.01 8.47 -2.00
N PHE A 55 -16.09 7.74 -2.34
CA PHE A 55 -16.03 6.30 -2.58
C PHE A 55 -15.16 5.93 -3.77
N LEU A 56 -15.24 6.67 -4.87
CA LEU A 56 -14.38 6.43 -6.03
C LEU A 56 -12.90 6.62 -5.67
N VAL A 57 -12.56 7.71 -4.98
CA VAL A 57 -11.19 7.99 -4.50
C VAL A 57 -10.72 6.92 -3.53
N GLY A 58 -11.54 6.51 -2.56
CA GLY A 58 -11.25 5.40 -1.65
C GLY A 58 -10.96 4.10 -2.40
N SER A 59 -11.71 3.82 -3.47
CA SER A 59 -11.53 2.64 -4.32
C SER A 59 -10.22 2.69 -5.11
N VAL A 60 -9.84 3.88 -5.60
CA VAL A 60 -8.55 4.10 -6.26
C VAL A 60 -7.39 3.86 -5.28
N PHE A 61 -7.49 4.32 -4.02
CA PHE A 61 -6.47 3.99 -3.01
C PHE A 61 -6.39 2.48 -2.74
N PHE A 62 -7.53 1.79 -2.69
CA PHE A 62 -7.53 0.34 -2.55
C PHE A 62 -6.83 -0.38 -3.72
N ALA A 63 -7.00 0.10 -4.96
CA ALA A 63 -6.25 -0.39 -6.11
C ALA A 63 -4.76 -0.03 -6.02
N ALA A 64 -4.41 1.16 -5.53
CA ALA A 64 -3.02 1.58 -5.31
C ALA A 64 -2.29 0.64 -4.33
N ARG A 65 -2.97 0.11 -3.30
CA ARG A 65 -2.40 -0.91 -2.40
C ARG A 65 -1.87 -2.12 -3.19
N LEU A 66 -2.65 -2.61 -4.16
CA LEU A 66 -2.21 -3.74 -5.00
C LEU A 66 -0.98 -3.34 -5.83
N ALA A 67 -0.99 -2.16 -6.46
CA ALA A 67 0.14 -1.68 -7.25
C ALA A 67 1.43 -1.54 -6.43
N VAL A 68 1.33 -0.98 -5.22
CA VAL A 68 2.47 -0.83 -4.31
C VAL A 68 3.00 -2.20 -3.87
N ARG A 69 2.11 -3.20 -3.67
CA ARG A 69 2.47 -4.60 -3.38
C ARG A 69 3.35 -5.22 -4.46
N PHE A 70 2.93 -5.08 -5.71
CA PHE A 70 3.76 -5.51 -6.83
C PHE A 70 5.09 -4.76 -6.89
N LEU A 71 5.08 -3.44 -6.66
CA LEU A 71 6.29 -2.62 -6.70
C LEU A 71 7.31 -3.04 -5.63
N ARG A 72 6.85 -3.32 -4.40
CA ARG A 72 7.69 -3.81 -3.30
C ARG A 72 8.36 -5.13 -3.65
N GLU A 73 7.59 -6.08 -4.17
CA GLU A 73 8.10 -7.41 -4.53
C GLU A 73 9.13 -7.32 -5.65
N PHE A 74 8.89 -6.45 -6.63
CA PHE A 74 9.84 -6.17 -7.69
C PHE A 74 11.13 -5.52 -7.18
N HIS A 75 11.03 -4.59 -6.23
CA HIS A 75 12.18 -3.93 -5.61
C HIS A 75 13.01 -4.93 -4.80
N LEU A 76 12.37 -5.72 -3.94
CA LEU A 76 13.05 -6.76 -3.15
C LEU A 76 13.74 -7.80 -4.04
N ALA A 77 13.11 -8.21 -5.15
CA ALA A 77 13.70 -9.17 -6.08
C ALA A 77 14.95 -8.65 -6.82
N ARG A 78 15.18 -7.33 -6.82
CA ARG A 78 16.36 -6.70 -7.43
C ARG A 78 17.52 -6.49 -6.45
N LEU A 79 17.29 -6.66 -5.15
CA LEU A 79 18.35 -6.55 -4.16
C LEU A 79 19.25 -7.78 -4.18
N PRO A 80 20.58 -7.63 -3.99
CA PRO A 80 21.51 -8.74 -3.95
C PRO A 80 21.25 -9.61 -2.72
N LEU A 81 21.21 -10.93 -2.92
CA LEU A 81 20.97 -11.88 -1.84
C LEU A 81 22.15 -11.86 -0.84
N PRO A 82 21.89 -11.82 0.48
CA PRO A 82 22.94 -11.91 1.48
C PRO A 82 23.53 -13.32 1.44
N GLY A 83 24.67 -13.44 0.77
CA GLY A 83 25.32 -14.71 0.46
C GLY A 83 26.15 -14.66 -0.82
N ASP A 84 25.79 -13.79 -1.77
CA ASP A 84 26.53 -13.61 -3.04
C ASP A 84 27.69 -12.61 -2.92
N ALA A 85 27.70 -11.76 -1.88
CA ALA A 85 28.80 -10.84 -1.57
C ALA A 85 30.02 -11.51 -0.91
N ARG A 86 30.02 -12.84 -0.76
CA ARG A 86 31.19 -13.64 -0.37
C ARG A 86 31.70 -14.44 -1.56
N LYS A 87 32.20 -13.76 -2.58
CA LYS A 87 33.18 -14.29 -3.54
C LYS A 87 34.22 -13.23 -3.83
#